data_AF-A0AAU8FEK6-F1
#
_entry.id   AF-A0AAU8FEK6-F1
#
_cell.length_a   1.000
_cell.length_b   1.000
_cell.length_c   1.000
_cell.angle_alpha   90.00
_cell.angle_beta   90.00
_cell.angle_gamma   90.00
#
_symmetry.space_group_name_H-M   'P 1'
#
loop_
_entity.id
_entity.type
_entity.pdbx_description
1 polymer ?
#
loop_
_entity_poly.entity_id
_entity_poly.type
_entity_poly.pdbx_seq_one_letter_code
_entity_poly.pdbx_strand_id
1 'polypeptide(L)'
;MKVLTTSIFSLLSLTVFAQTEITAVSSIQAQATIRMAKNPKRCKYFPASAPVTMADGSVKSIAEVRVGEHVKTCKDGKTTVTQVKQIDVFNQPTSPLTAVYLRPVEENAPSGSPIVPALMLEATPHHKVQTNHGRKRMKKLAKNDILYHYEPSTGLVSSWKVGAVQANARRVSKAYNLETVDGTYLIDNVMVANN
;
A
#
# COMPACT_ATOMS: atom_id res chain seq x y z
N MET A 1 1.79 -60.27 -57.13
CA MET A 1 1.23 -60.24 -55.76
C MET A 1 -0.08 -59.49 -55.80
N LYS A 2 -1.18 -60.14 -55.39
CA LYS A 2 -2.56 -59.61 -55.48
C LYS A 2 -2.85 -58.65 -54.34
N VAL A 3 -3.46 -57.51 -54.67
CA VAL A 3 -4.12 -56.56 -53.75
C VAL A 3 -5.62 -56.88 -53.80
N LEU A 4 -6.29 -57.00 -52.66
CA LEU A 4 -7.75 -56.99 -52.59
C LEU A 4 -8.24 -56.29 -51.31
N THR A 5 -9.15 -55.36 -51.55
CA THR A 5 -9.94 -54.48 -50.66
C THR A 5 -11.09 -55.27 -50.00
N THR A 6 -11.61 -54.93 -48.80
CA THR A 6 -12.72 -53.99 -48.53
C THR A 6 -13.21 -54.26 -47.07
N SER A 7 -13.39 -53.24 -46.22
CA SER A 7 -14.68 -52.59 -45.83
C SER A 7 -15.18 -52.92 -44.40
N ILE A 8 -15.01 -51.93 -43.53
CA ILE A 8 -16.00 -51.26 -42.65
C ILE A 8 -17.12 -52.11 -42.01
N PHE A 9 -17.15 -52.13 -40.68
CA PHE A 9 -18.40 -52.05 -39.91
C PHE A 9 -18.21 -51.22 -38.64
N SER A 10 -19.02 -50.16 -38.52
CA SER A 10 -19.14 -49.29 -37.36
C SER A 10 -19.81 -50.01 -36.19
N LEU A 11 -19.28 -49.82 -34.98
CA LEU A 11 -20.06 -49.92 -33.75
C LEU A 11 -19.88 -48.64 -32.95
N LEU A 12 -20.91 -47.80 -33.08
CA LEU A 12 -21.19 -46.62 -32.31
C LEU A 12 -21.48 -47.05 -30.85
N SER A 13 -20.64 -46.67 -29.90
CA SER A 13 -20.92 -46.83 -28.47
C SER A 13 -21.08 -45.45 -27.83
N LEU A 14 -22.34 -45.11 -27.55
CA LEU A 14 -22.69 -44.01 -26.65
C LEU A 14 -22.27 -44.40 -25.23
N THR A 15 -21.34 -43.64 -24.66
CA THR A 15 -21.23 -43.53 -23.20
C THR A 15 -21.62 -42.12 -22.79
N VAL A 16 -22.44 -42.09 -21.75
CA VAL A 16 -23.29 -41.00 -21.32
C VAL A 16 -22.87 -40.65 -19.89
N PHE A 17 -22.78 -39.34 -19.62
CA PHE A 17 -22.54 -38.65 -18.34
C PHE A 17 -21.19 -38.84 -17.63
N ALA A 18 -20.42 -37.75 -17.56
CA ALA A 18 -20.32 -36.95 -16.34
C ALA A 18 -19.63 -35.61 -16.70
N GLN A 19 -20.42 -34.54 -16.79
CA GLN A 19 -19.88 -33.20 -16.65
C GLN A 19 -19.47 -33.07 -15.18
N THR A 20 -18.21 -33.37 -14.88
CA THR A 20 -17.60 -32.85 -13.68
C THR A 20 -17.62 -31.34 -13.85
N GLU A 21 -18.54 -30.69 -13.15
CA GLU A 21 -18.51 -29.26 -12.94
C GLU A 21 -17.10 -28.93 -12.48
N ILE A 22 -16.33 -28.36 -13.39
CA ILE A 22 -15.20 -27.52 -13.04
C ILE A 22 -15.88 -26.31 -12.37
N THR A 23 -16.23 -26.45 -11.10
CA THR A 23 -16.23 -25.33 -10.18
C THR A 23 -14.82 -24.79 -10.23
N ALA A 24 -14.60 -23.93 -11.21
CA ALA A 24 -13.56 -22.96 -11.21
C ALA A 24 -13.75 -22.23 -9.89
N VAL A 25 -13.00 -22.65 -8.89
CA VAL A 25 -12.51 -21.76 -7.86
C VAL A 25 -11.64 -20.76 -8.62
N SER A 26 -12.32 -19.83 -9.30
CA SER A 26 -11.78 -18.55 -9.69
C SER A 26 -11.46 -17.89 -8.36
N SER A 27 -10.28 -18.22 -7.86
CA SER A 27 -9.51 -17.34 -7.02
C SER A 27 -9.67 -15.97 -7.64
N ILE A 28 -10.36 -15.08 -6.93
CA ILE A 28 -10.57 -13.70 -7.32
C ILE A 28 -9.16 -13.13 -7.44
N GLN A 29 -8.60 -13.17 -8.64
CA GLN A 29 -7.48 -12.36 -9.03
C GLN A 29 -7.98 -10.95 -8.79
N ALA A 30 -7.54 -10.34 -7.68
CA ALA A 30 -7.92 -8.99 -7.29
C ALA A 30 -7.54 -8.09 -8.46
N GLN A 31 -8.53 -7.76 -9.29
CA GLN A 31 -8.28 -7.13 -10.57
C GLN A 31 -7.67 -5.77 -10.31
N ALA A 32 -6.46 -5.60 -10.82
CA ALA A 32 -5.73 -4.35 -10.80
C ALA A 32 -6.61 -3.21 -11.34
N THR A 33 -7.03 -2.25 -10.50
CA THR A 33 -8.00 -1.21 -10.92
C THR A 33 -7.58 0.21 -10.51
N ILE A 34 -7.77 1.18 -11.42
CA ILE A 34 -7.76 2.61 -11.07
C ILE A 34 -9.20 3.08 -10.88
N ARG A 35 -9.51 3.70 -9.74
CA ARG A 35 -10.86 4.16 -9.40
C ARG A 35 -10.88 5.66 -9.20
N MET A 36 -11.80 6.34 -9.87
CA MET A 36 -12.14 7.72 -9.52
C MET A 36 -13.01 7.68 -8.27
N ALA A 37 -12.47 8.11 -7.14
CA ALA A 37 -13.16 8.03 -5.87
C ALA A 37 -14.05 9.26 -5.66
N LYS A 38 -15.26 9.01 -5.16
CA LYS A 38 -16.12 10.06 -4.59
C LYS A 38 -15.47 10.60 -3.31
N ASN A 39 -15.92 11.75 -2.81
CA ASN A 39 -15.45 12.31 -1.53
C ASN A 39 -16.34 11.85 -0.36
N PRO A 40 -16.12 10.67 0.25
CA PRO A 40 -16.87 10.27 1.43
C PRO A 40 -16.44 11.12 2.64
N LYS A 41 -17.29 11.19 3.66
CA LYS A 41 -16.99 11.82 4.97
C LYS A 41 -15.71 11.27 5.64
N ARG A 42 -15.23 10.07 5.23
CA ARG A 42 -14.05 9.39 5.78
C ARG A 42 -13.09 8.99 4.67
N CYS A 43 -12.61 9.96 3.91
CA CYS A 43 -11.62 9.74 2.86
C CYS A 43 -10.23 9.44 3.46
N LYS A 44 -9.53 8.48 2.85
CA LYS A 44 -8.16 8.06 3.18
C LYS A 44 -7.32 8.40 1.95
N TYR A 45 -6.54 9.46 1.98
CA TYR A 45 -5.66 9.80 0.87
C TYR A 45 -4.44 10.61 1.32
N PHE A 46 -3.47 10.67 0.41
CA PHE A 46 -2.25 11.45 0.46
C PHE A 46 -2.26 12.53 -0.64
N PRO A 47 -1.47 13.61 -0.49
CA PRO A 47 -1.23 14.56 -1.57
C PRO A 47 -0.60 13.88 -2.79
N ALA A 48 -0.82 14.41 -4.00
CA ALA A 48 -0.25 13.87 -5.24
C ALA A 48 1.29 13.73 -5.23
N SER A 49 1.98 14.59 -4.49
CA SER A 49 3.43 14.62 -4.35
C SER A 49 3.97 13.65 -3.28
N ALA A 50 3.11 12.91 -2.57
CA ALA A 50 3.56 12.05 -1.48
C ALA A 50 4.55 10.99 -2.00
N PRO A 51 5.77 10.90 -1.46
CA PRO A 51 6.80 10.02 -1.96
C PRO A 51 6.57 8.59 -1.49
N VAL A 52 6.43 7.67 -2.43
CA VAL A 52 6.30 6.23 -2.22
C VAL A 52 7.66 5.59 -2.40
N THR A 53 8.09 4.79 -1.43
CA THR A 53 9.32 3.98 -1.55
C THR A 53 9.03 2.74 -2.38
N MET A 54 9.67 2.65 -3.55
CA MET A 54 9.51 1.53 -4.48
C MET A 54 10.28 0.29 -4.02
N ALA A 55 10.02 -0.87 -4.62
CA ALA A 55 10.66 -2.13 -4.24
C ALA A 55 12.20 -2.08 -4.29
N ASP A 56 12.76 -1.45 -5.32
CA ASP A 56 14.20 -1.25 -5.55
C ASP A 56 14.83 -0.17 -4.64
N GLY A 57 14.03 0.50 -3.81
CA GLY A 57 14.47 1.59 -2.94
C GLY A 57 14.45 2.97 -3.59
N SER A 58 14.13 3.06 -4.89
CA SER A 58 13.85 4.35 -5.55
C SER A 58 12.57 4.98 -4.98
N VAL A 59 12.35 6.26 -5.28
CA VAL A 59 11.18 7.01 -4.81
C VAL A 59 10.40 7.52 -6.01
N LYS A 60 9.08 7.29 -5.99
CA LYS A 60 8.13 7.90 -6.94
C LYS A 60 7.12 8.76 -6.20
N SER A 61 6.57 9.79 -6.87
CA SER A 61 5.35 10.40 -6.36
C SER A 61 4.20 9.39 -6.39
N ILE A 62 3.28 9.43 -5.44
CA ILE A 62 2.11 8.53 -5.41
C ILE A 62 1.25 8.67 -6.68
N ALA A 63 1.29 9.84 -7.34
CA ALA A 63 0.63 10.08 -8.62
C ALA A 63 1.28 9.34 -9.82
N GLU A 64 2.56 8.97 -9.71
CA GLU A 64 3.32 8.24 -10.72
C GLU A 64 3.29 6.72 -10.52
N VAL A 65 2.92 6.25 -9.33
CA VAL A 65 2.73 4.82 -9.07
C VAL A 65 1.64 4.26 -9.97
N ARG A 66 1.83 3.03 -10.43
CA ARG A 66 0.88 2.29 -11.29
C ARG A 66 0.44 1.01 -10.61
N VAL A 67 -0.76 0.55 -10.96
CA VAL A 67 -1.25 -0.73 -10.49
C VAL A 67 -0.36 -1.85 -11.07
N GLY A 68 -0.09 -2.87 -10.27
CA GLY A 68 0.82 -3.96 -10.61
C GLY A 68 2.27 -3.69 -10.22
N GLU A 69 2.65 -2.43 -9.97
CA GLU A 69 3.99 -2.10 -9.47
C GLU A 69 4.20 -2.62 -8.04
N HIS A 70 5.47 -2.81 -7.71
CA HIS A 70 5.91 -3.30 -6.43
C HIS A 70 6.49 -2.16 -5.60
N VAL A 71 6.00 -2.04 -4.37
CA VAL A 71 6.39 -1.01 -3.41
C VAL A 71 6.96 -1.67 -2.15
N LYS A 72 7.75 -0.91 -1.41
CA LYS A 72 8.32 -1.38 -0.15
C LYS A 72 7.28 -1.27 0.97
N THR A 73 7.31 -2.24 1.88
CA THR A 73 6.57 -2.25 3.13
C THR A 73 7.44 -2.88 4.22
N CYS A 74 6.97 -2.89 5.46
CA CYS A 74 7.62 -3.61 6.55
C CYS A 74 6.67 -4.67 7.14
N LYS A 75 7.23 -5.80 7.56
CA LYS A 75 6.55 -6.88 8.26
C LYS A 75 7.52 -7.50 9.27
N ASP A 76 7.07 -7.72 10.50
CA ASP A 76 7.88 -8.33 11.56
C ASP A 76 9.24 -7.64 11.77
N GLY A 77 9.27 -6.30 11.68
CA GLY A 77 10.48 -5.48 11.84
C GLY A 77 11.45 -5.51 10.66
N LYS A 78 11.11 -6.20 9.56
CA LYS A 78 11.93 -6.31 8.36
C LYS A 78 11.24 -5.68 7.16
N THR A 79 12.01 -5.14 6.22
CA THR A 79 11.46 -4.68 4.95
C THR A 79 11.10 -5.86 4.06
N THR A 80 9.99 -5.72 3.34
CA THR A 80 9.57 -6.63 2.29
C THR A 80 8.95 -5.83 1.14
N VAL A 81 8.53 -6.53 0.10
CA VAL A 81 7.90 -5.96 -1.10
C VAL A 81 6.45 -6.42 -1.16
N THR A 82 5.56 -5.51 -1.57
CA THR A 82 4.14 -5.82 -1.82
C THR A 82 3.68 -5.19 -3.13
N GLN A 83 2.65 -5.75 -3.74
CA GLN A 83 2.13 -5.29 -5.02
C GLN A 83 0.97 -4.31 -4.83
N VAL A 84 0.94 -3.25 -5.63
CA VAL A 84 -0.19 -2.32 -5.74
C VAL A 84 -1.31 -2.99 -6.53
N LYS A 85 -2.49 -3.16 -5.93
CA LYS A 85 -3.68 -3.76 -6.56
C LYS A 85 -4.75 -2.74 -6.95
N GLN A 86 -4.76 -1.56 -6.32
CA GLN A 86 -5.72 -0.52 -6.64
C GLN A 86 -5.11 0.85 -6.40
N ILE A 87 -5.53 1.82 -7.22
CA ILE A 87 -5.25 3.24 -7.00
C ILE A 87 -6.58 3.98 -7.00
N ASP A 88 -6.89 4.66 -5.90
CA ASP A 88 -8.00 5.60 -5.84
C ASP A 88 -7.48 7.01 -6.13
N VAL A 89 -8.16 7.72 -7.02
CA VAL A 89 -7.84 9.11 -7.37
C VAL A 89 -9.00 10.01 -6.98
N PHE A 90 -8.69 11.09 -6.27
CA PHE A 90 -9.64 12.09 -5.83
C PHE A 90 -9.34 13.42 -6.54
N ASN A 91 -10.31 13.90 -7.31
CA ASN A 91 -10.26 15.23 -7.91
C ASN A 91 -10.98 16.22 -7.00
N GLN A 92 -10.32 17.33 -6.68
CA GLN A 92 -10.82 18.37 -5.77
C GLN A 92 -11.34 17.80 -4.43
N PRO A 93 -10.51 17.04 -3.70
CA PRO A 93 -10.95 16.44 -2.45
C PRO A 93 -11.21 17.50 -1.37
N THR A 94 -12.21 17.25 -0.53
CA THR A 94 -12.72 18.26 0.40
C THR A 94 -12.13 18.19 1.81
N SER A 95 -11.49 17.08 2.21
CA SER A 95 -10.86 16.99 3.53
C SER A 95 -9.48 17.66 3.52
N PRO A 96 -9.17 18.54 4.48
CA PRO A 96 -7.80 19.01 4.64
C PRO A 96 -6.91 17.87 5.14
N LEU A 97 -5.60 18.03 4.93
CA LEU A 97 -4.57 17.12 5.42
C LEU A 97 -4.24 17.41 6.88
N THR A 98 -3.75 16.39 7.56
CA THR A 98 -3.09 16.45 8.86
C THR A 98 -1.59 16.24 8.62
N ALA A 99 -0.75 17.12 9.14
CA ALA A 99 0.70 16.95 9.15
C ALA A 99 1.13 16.38 10.51
N VAL A 100 2.00 15.38 10.48
CA VAL A 100 2.58 14.75 11.67
C VAL A 100 4.08 14.91 11.59
N TYR A 101 4.67 15.51 12.62
CA TYR A 101 6.11 15.71 12.74
C TYR A 101 6.69 14.63 13.63
N LEU A 102 7.63 13.86 13.09
CA LEU A 102 8.27 12.73 13.70
C LEU A 102 9.72 13.07 14.03
N ARG A 103 10.22 12.49 15.12
CA ARG A 103 11.62 12.54 15.51
C ARG A 103 12.09 11.15 15.94
N PRO A 104 13.38 10.83 15.83
CA PRO A 104 13.91 9.55 16.30
C PRO A 104 13.55 9.31 17.77
N VAL A 105 13.25 8.06 18.12
CA VAL A 105 13.29 7.65 19.53
C VAL A 105 14.77 7.53 19.90
N GLU A 106 15.35 8.63 20.36
CA GLU A 106 16.68 8.60 20.96
C GLU A 106 16.63 7.73 22.22
N GLU A 107 17.06 6.48 22.10
CA GLU A 107 17.57 5.73 23.23
C GLU A 107 19.06 6.07 23.33
N ASN A 108 19.40 7.06 24.17
CA ASN A 108 20.78 7.37 24.58
C ASN A 108 21.67 8.05 23.52
N ALA A 109 21.17 9.03 22.77
CA ALA A 109 22.04 9.88 21.95
C ALA A 109 23.06 10.62 22.86
N PRO A 110 24.37 10.40 22.71
CA PRO A 110 25.37 11.13 23.49
C PRO A 110 25.26 12.64 23.22
N SER A 111 25.60 13.45 24.22
CA SER A 111 25.68 14.90 24.09
C SER A 111 26.58 15.27 22.88
N GLY A 112 26.00 15.94 21.89
CA GLY A 112 26.69 16.26 20.62
C GLY A 112 26.27 15.41 19.42
N SER A 113 25.29 14.52 19.56
CA SER A 113 24.69 13.81 18.43
C SER A 113 24.11 14.80 17.40
N PRO A 114 24.28 14.55 16.09
CA PRO A 114 23.80 15.45 15.06
C PRO A 114 22.28 15.64 15.16
N ILE A 115 21.84 16.89 15.02
CA ILE A 115 20.41 17.25 15.02
C ILE A 115 19.77 16.55 13.80
N VAL A 116 18.95 15.54 14.04
CA VAL A 116 18.19 14.88 12.99
C VAL A 116 16.98 15.76 12.64
N PRO A 117 16.82 16.19 11.37
CA PRO A 117 15.66 16.97 10.97
C PRO A 117 14.35 16.22 11.27
N ALA A 118 13.32 16.96 11.68
CA ALA A 118 12.01 16.38 11.88
C ALA A 118 11.45 15.87 10.54
N LEU A 119 11.00 14.62 10.53
CA LEU A 119 10.33 14.04 9.36
C LEU A 119 8.86 14.44 9.39
N MET A 120 8.29 14.78 8.23
CA MET A 120 6.89 15.15 8.11
C MET A 120 6.12 14.10 7.31
N LEU A 121 5.00 13.63 7.85
CA LEU A 121 4.02 12.81 7.12
C LEU A 121 2.70 13.58 7.00
N GLU A 122 2.20 13.72 5.78
CA GLU A 122 0.90 14.38 5.50
C GLU A 122 -0.12 13.42 4.90
N ALA A 123 -1.30 13.29 5.52
CA ALA A 123 -2.41 12.52 4.98
C ALA A 123 -3.75 13.02 5.54
N THR A 124 -4.88 12.51 5.05
CA THR A 124 -6.18 12.86 5.66
C THR A 124 -6.27 12.43 7.12
N PRO A 125 -7.09 13.11 7.94
CA PRO A 125 -7.41 12.74 9.32
C PRO A 125 -7.78 11.26 9.53
N HIS A 126 -8.34 10.63 8.49
CA HIS A 126 -8.84 9.26 8.52
C HIS A 126 -7.88 8.22 7.96
N HIS A 127 -6.78 8.63 7.31
CA HIS A 127 -5.72 7.72 6.92
C HIS A 127 -5.13 7.05 8.16
N LYS A 128 -4.65 5.82 8.01
CA LYS A 128 -4.00 5.09 9.11
C LYS A 128 -2.50 4.97 8.90
N VAL A 129 -1.78 4.95 10.01
CA VAL A 129 -0.36 4.64 10.11
C VAL A 129 -0.19 3.39 10.97
N GLN A 130 0.90 2.67 10.75
CA GLN A 130 1.28 1.58 11.64
C GLN A 130 2.02 2.14 12.86
N THR A 131 1.58 1.74 14.05
CA THR A 131 2.22 2.07 15.33
C THR A 131 2.63 0.80 16.07
N ASN A 132 3.37 0.95 17.17
CA ASN A 132 3.67 -0.16 18.09
C ASN A 132 2.44 -0.73 18.83
N HIS A 133 1.29 -0.05 18.76
CA HIS A 133 0.01 -0.52 19.30
C HIS A 133 -1.00 -0.89 18.18
N GLY A 134 -0.51 -1.15 16.97
CA GLY A 134 -1.33 -1.45 15.81
C GLY A 134 -1.66 -0.22 14.95
N ARG A 135 -2.71 -0.30 14.14
CA ARG A 135 -3.05 0.76 13.17
C ARG A 135 -3.78 1.92 13.86
N LYS A 136 -3.25 3.14 13.74
CA LYS A 136 -3.86 4.36 14.32
C LYS A 136 -4.20 5.35 13.23
N ARG A 137 -5.34 6.04 13.35
CA ARG A 137 -5.72 7.11 12.42
C ARG A 137 -4.87 8.35 12.65
N MET A 138 -4.55 9.10 11.59
CA MET A 138 -3.80 10.36 11.68
C MET A 138 -4.36 11.30 12.75
N LYS A 139 -5.69 11.51 12.77
CA LYS A 139 -6.35 12.39 13.77
C LYS A 139 -6.36 11.88 15.20
N LYS A 140 -5.97 10.63 15.41
CA LYS A 140 -5.86 10.01 16.73
C LYS A 140 -4.41 9.92 17.19
N LEU A 141 -3.45 10.31 16.34
CA LEU A 141 -2.07 10.42 16.75
C LEU A 141 -1.92 11.52 17.80
N ALA A 142 -1.06 11.27 18.77
CA ALA A 142 -0.75 12.12 19.89
C ALA A 142 0.77 12.12 20.09
N LYS A 143 1.27 13.13 20.82
CA LYS A 143 2.68 13.23 21.19
C LYS A 143 3.16 11.92 21.83
N ASN A 144 4.35 11.48 21.46
CA ASN A 144 5.00 10.24 21.88
C ASN A 144 4.39 8.93 21.36
N ASP A 145 3.36 8.95 20.50
CA ASP A 145 3.04 7.74 19.72
C ASP A 145 4.24 7.33 18.87
N ILE A 146 4.48 6.02 18.74
CA ILE A 146 5.60 5.47 17.99
C ILE A 146 5.14 4.96 16.63
N LEU A 147 5.79 5.44 15.57
CA LEU A 147 5.65 4.97 14.19
C LEU A 147 6.95 4.32 13.72
N TYR A 148 6.86 3.57 12.63
CA TYR A 148 8.00 2.90 12.02
C TYR A 148 8.49 3.67 10.80
N HIS A 149 9.78 3.99 10.80
CA HIS A 149 10.48 4.67 9.71
C HIS A 149 11.56 3.75 9.13
N TYR A 150 11.53 3.59 7.82
CA TYR A 150 12.54 2.89 7.05
C TYR A 150 13.69 3.84 6.71
N GLU A 151 14.93 3.42 6.93
CA GLU A 151 16.11 4.18 6.56
C GLU A 151 16.69 3.59 5.26
N PRO A 152 16.57 4.27 4.10
CA PRO A 152 17.02 3.72 2.82
C PRO A 152 18.52 3.40 2.79
N SER A 153 19.34 4.21 3.48
CA SER A 153 20.80 4.05 3.48
C SER A 153 21.27 2.76 4.17
N THR A 154 20.52 2.28 5.16
CA THR A 154 20.89 1.09 5.96
C THR A 154 19.97 -0.11 5.70
N GLY A 155 18.80 0.12 5.08
CA GLY A 155 17.77 -0.90 4.95
C GLY A 155 16.98 -1.17 6.24
N LEU A 156 17.29 -0.49 7.35
CA LEU A 156 16.75 -0.77 8.66
C LEU A 156 15.42 -0.06 8.91
N VAL A 157 14.59 -0.66 9.78
CA VAL A 157 13.36 -0.05 10.29
C VAL A 157 13.60 0.40 11.72
N SER A 158 13.36 1.68 11.99
CA SER A 158 13.59 2.32 13.29
C SER A 158 12.30 2.92 13.85
N SER A 159 12.28 3.10 15.17
CA SER A 159 11.15 3.69 15.89
C SER A 159 11.26 5.21 15.94
N TRP A 160 10.21 5.91 15.55
CA TRP A 160 10.13 7.36 15.56
C TRP A 160 8.91 7.82 16.35
N LYS A 161 9.09 8.81 17.23
CA LYS A 161 8.02 9.35 18.07
C LYS A 161 7.38 10.57 17.43
N VAL A 162 6.06 10.68 17.55
CA VAL A 162 5.31 11.89 17.22
C VAL A 162 5.75 13.03 18.13
N GLY A 163 6.33 14.07 17.54
CA GLY A 163 6.67 15.31 18.22
C GLY A 163 5.52 16.30 18.24
N ALA A 164 4.84 16.46 17.10
CA ALA A 164 3.72 17.38 16.94
C ALA A 164 2.71 16.86 15.89
N VAL A 165 1.46 17.28 16.02
CA VAL A 165 0.38 17.01 15.05
C VAL A 165 -0.31 18.31 14.73
N GLN A 166 -0.35 18.67 13.45
CA GLN A 166 -1.06 19.84 12.94
C GLN A 166 -2.29 19.40 12.15
N ALA A 167 -3.47 19.60 12.73
CA ALA A 167 -4.72 19.43 12.03
C ALA A 167 -4.91 20.56 11.01
N ASN A 168 -5.65 20.27 9.92
CA ASN A 168 -5.96 21.23 8.87
C ASN A 168 -4.72 21.91 8.26
N ALA A 169 -3.61 21.18 8.13
CA ALA A 169 -2.32 21.73 7.68
C ALA A 169 -2.42 22.41 6.31
N ARG A 170 -3.11 21.77 5.35
CA ARG A 170 -3.42 22.34 4.03
C ARG A 170 -4.51 21.58 3.31
N ARG A 171 -4.96 22.13 2.18
CA ARG A 171 -5.83 21.46 1.19
C ARG A 171 -5.03 21.14 -0.07
N VAL A 172 -5.52 20.18 -0.85
CA VAL A 172 -4.93 19.78 -2.13
C VAL A 172 -6.00 19.68 -3.21
N SER A 173 -5.64 19.96 -4.46
CA SER A 173 -6.52 19.85 -5.62
C SER A 173 -6.63 18.43 -6.17
N LYS A 174 -5.65 17.58 -5.87
CA LYS A 174 -5.61 16.18 -6.30
C LYS A 174 -4.97 15.31 -5.22
N ALA A 175 -5.55 14.13 -4.99
CA ALA A 175 -5.08 13.21 -3.97
C ALA A 175 -5.24 11.75 -4.41
N TYR A 176 -4.48 10.87 -3.75
CA TYR A 176 -4.34 9.48 -4.12
C TYR A 176 -4.33 8.57 -2.91
N ASN A 177 -4.78 7.34 -3.08
CA ASN A 177 -4.64 6.25 -2.12
C ASN A 177 -4.22 4.98 -2.87
N LEU A 178 -3.28 4.24 -2.29
CA LEU A 178 -2.90 2.93 -2.81
C LEU A 178 -3.58 1.85 -1.97
N GLU A 179 -4.10 0.83 -2.63
CA GLU A 179 -4.30 -0.45 -1.97
C GLU A 179 -3.23 -1.43 -2.42
N THR A 180 -2.55 -2.03 -1.45
CA THR A 180 -1.58 -3.10 -1.68
C THR A 180 -2.13 -4.44 -1.22
N VAL A 181 -1.49 -5.53 -1.65
CA VAL A 181 -1.81 -6.90 -1.22
C VAL A 181 -1.69 -7.04 0.29
N ASP A 182 -0.61 -6.52 0.89
CA ASP A 182 -0.32 -6.63 2.33
C ASP A 182 -1.12 -5.61 3.16
N GLY A 183 -1.70 -4.61 2.50
CA GLY A 183 -2.45 -3.54 3.14
C GLY A 183 -1.59 -2.47 3.81
N THR A 184 -0.28 -2.51 3.62
CA THR A 184 0.68 -1.51 4.09
C THR A 184 1.70 -1.20 3.01
N TYR A 185 2.32 -0.02 3.12
CA TYR A 185 3.40 0.45 2.24
C TYR A 185 4.09 1.65 2.89
N LEU A 186 5.15 2.17 2.27
CA LEU A 186 5.90 3.31 2.78
C LEU A 186 5.53 4.61 2.04
N ILE A 187 5.22 5.66 2.81
CA ILE A 187 5.13 7.06 2.35
C ILE A 187 6.09 7.89 3.19
N ASP A 188 6.94 8.70 2.56
CA ASP A 188 8.01 9.43 3.26
C ASP A 188 8.83 8.47 4.14
N ASN A 189 9.05 7.24 3.64
CA ASN A 189 9.64 6.11 4.37
C ASN A 189 8.93 5.71 5.69
N VAL A 190 7.74 6.25 5.98
CA VAL A 190 6.92 5.87 7.13
C VAL A 190 5.91 4.81 6.73
N MET A 191 5.73 3.80 7.60
CA MET A 191 4.79 2.72 7.34
C MET A 191 3.34 3.16 7.53
N VAL A 192 2.59 3.19 6.42
CA VAL A 192 1.17 3.54 6.37
C VAL A 192 0.30 2.33 6.07
N ALA A 193 -0.99 2.41 6.39
CA ALA A 193 -1.95 1.33 6.17
C ALA A 193 -3.14 1.80 5.33
N ASN A 194 -3.51 1.03 4.30
CA ASN A 194 -4.61 1.36 3.39
C ASN A 194 -6.01 1.17 4.01
N ASN A 195 -6.12 0.50 5.17
CA ASN A 195 -7.39 0.06 5.78
C ASN A 195 -7.55 0.39 7.27
#